data_AF-A0A545UCT4-F1
#
_entry.id   AF-A0A545UCT4-F1
#
_cell.length_a   1.000
_cell.length_b   1.000
_cell.length_c   1.000
_cell.angle_alpha   90.00
_cell.angle_beta   90.00
_cell.angle_gamma   90.00
#
_symmetry.space_group_name_H-M   'P 1'
#
loop_
_entity.id
_entity.type
_entity.pdbx_description
1 polymer ?
#
loop_
_entity_poly.entity_id
_entity_poly.type
_entity_poly.pdbx_seq_one_letter_code
_entity_poly.pdbx_strand_id
1 'polypeptide(L)'
;MDACLADNGLFYCISITHPVVFVALAAAIVAVFGIAFQRKTAREKNSIDFEESYKKNTNIKNAMLEIYSLNESKVRALIKDDGSVDDNDKSVIAIRRVLNEWERAATAISHQVYDNQYLYQIYGTTVLNLFDVLHPFITARQNKNSRLYINFQLLAVDWIIKRKRDEGYNYPKQLKEAQQHIHYYCDHKNAKGSLIELRKGYDKLKEVMDSMYDKR
;
A
#
# COMPACT_ATOMS: atom_id res chain seq x y z
N MET A 1 -24.16 28.49 43.47
CA MET A 1 -24.41 27.82 42.17
C MET A 1 -25.90 27.83 41.84
N ASP A 2 -26.76 27.59 42.84
CA ASP A 2 -28.22 27.47 42.66
C ASP A 2 -28.93 28.75 42.19
N ALA A 3 -28.51 29.94 42.67
CA ALA A 3 -29.12 31.21 42.24
C ALA A 3 -28.83 31.57 40.77
N CYS A 4 -27.64 31.23 40.26
CA CYS A 4 -27.29 31.49 38.86
C CYS A 4 -28.02 30.51 37.91
N LEU A 5 -28.10 29.24 38.29
CA LEU A 5 -28.74 28.18 37.49
C LEU A 5 -30.23 28.44 37.29
N ALA A 6 -30.89 29.07 38.27
CA ALA A 6 -32.30 29.42 38.21
C ALA A 6 -32.64 30.49 37.15
N ASP A 7 -31.75 31.46 36.92
CA ASP A 7 -32.02 32.61 36.05
C ASP A 7 -31.43 32.49 34.63
N ASN A 8 -30.25 31.88 34.47
CA ASN A 8 -29.47 32.02 33.23
C ASN A 8 -29.03 30.69 32.59
N GLY A 9 -29.50 29.56 33.12
CA GLY A 9 -29.20 28.23 32.59
C GLY A 9 -27.77 27.75 32.83
N LEU A 10 -27.56 26.45 32.65
CA LEU A 10 -26.33 25.73 33.03
C LEU A 10 -25.05 26.27 32.35
N PHE A 11 -25.12 26.57 31.05
CA PHE A 11 -23.95 27.00 30.27
C PHE A 11 -23.41 28.37 30.67
N TYR A 12 -24.29 29.33 30.99
CA TYR A 12 -23.90 30.67 31.43
C TYR A 12 -23.26 30.65 32.82
N CYS A 13 -23.78 29.82 33.72
CA CYS A 13 -23.21 29.72 35.06
C CYS A 13 -21.85 29.04 35.05
N ILE A 14 -21.65 28.00 34.22
CA ILE A 14 -20.33 27.37 34.08
C ILE A 14 -19.34 28.35 33.44
N SER A 15 -19.76 29.21 32.50
CA SER A 15 -18.84 30.14 31.83
C SER A 15 -18.33 31.26 32.73
N ILE A 16 -19.13 31.70 33.71
CA ILE A 16 -18.70 32.70 34.71
C ILE A 16 -17.92 32.05 35.84
N THR A 17 -18.35 30.88 36.32
CA THR A 17 -17.74 30.24 37.50
C THR A 17 -16.44 29.52 37.15
N HIS A 18 -16.34 28.95 35.94
CA HIS A 18 -15.18 28.19 35.46
C HIS A 18 -14.84 28.50 33.99
N PRO A 19 -14.45 29.75 33.67
CA PRO A 19 -14.12 30.16 32.30
C PRO A 19 -13.00 29.33 31.67
N VAL A 20 -12.09 28.79 32.49
CA VAL A 20 -10.97 27.93 32.08
C VAL A 20 -11.44 26.65 31.37
N VAL A 21 -12.62 26.12 31.70
CA VAL A 21 -13.15 24.89 31.06
C VAL A 21 -13.38 25.10 29.57
N PHE A 22 -13.93 26.25 29.19
CA PHE A 22 -14.18 26.58 27.77
C PHE A 22 -12.88 26.84 27.01
N VAL A 23 -11.92 27.53 27.63
CA VAL A 23 -10.59 27.75 27.04
C VAL A 23 -9.85 26.42 26.85
N ALA A 24 -9.90 25.53 27.85
CA ALA A 24 -9.28 24.21 27.78
C ALA A 24 -9.91 23.33 26.69
N LEU A 25 -11.24 23.34 26.54
CA LEU A 25 -11.94 22.64 25.47
C LEU A 25 -11.57 23.19 24.09
N ALA A 26 -11.56 24.51 23.92
CA ALA A 26 -11.15 25.13 22.67
C ALA A 26 -9.68 24.79 22.31
N ALA A 27 -8.78 24.86 23.29
CA ALA A 27 -7.38 24.48 23.12
C ALA A 27 -7.23 22.99 22.76
N ALA A 28 -8.01 22.10 23.37
CA ALA A 28 -8.02 20.68 23.05
C ALA A 28 -8.47 20.42 21.60
N ILE A 29 -9.53 21.11 21.15
CA ILE A 29 -10.01 21.03 19.76
C ILE A 29 -8.91 21.48 18.79
N VAL A 30 -8.30 22.65 19.03
CA VAL A 30 -7.21 23.18 18.20
C VAL A 30 -6.03 22.20 18.18
N ALA A 31 -5.67 21.60 19.32
CA ALA A 31 -4.59 20.63 19.41
C ALA A 31 -4.88 19.35 18.58
N VAL A 32 -6.10 18.82 18.65
CA VAL A 32 -6.51 17.64 17.86
C VAL A 32 -6.43 17.94 16.36
N PHE A 33 -6.94 19.10 15.92
CA PHE A 33 -6.81 19.51 14.52
C PHE A 33 -5.35 19.72 14.13
N GLY A 34 -4.55 20.38 14.99
CA GLY A 34 -3.12 20.59 14.76
C GLY A 34 -2.37 19.27 14.55
N ILE A 35 -2.59 18.27 15.41
CA ILE A 35 -2.00 16.93 15.27
C ILE A 35 -2.45 16.25 13.97
N ALA A 36 -3.74 16.34 13.63
CA ALA A 36 -4.27 15.73 12.41
C ALA A 36 -3.64 16.35 11.14
N PHE A 37 -3.53 17.68 11.07
CA PHE A 37 -2.88 18.38 9.97
C PHE A 37 -1.38 18.09 9.92
N GLN A 38 -0.67 18.11 11.05
CA GLN A 38 0.74 17.76 11.12
C GLN A 38 1.02 16.33 10.64
N ARG A 39 0.18 15.36 11.03
CA ARG A 39 0.28 13.99 10.51
C ARG A 39 0.08 13.94 9.00
N LYS A 40 -0.89 14.67 8.46
CA LYS A 40 -1.10 14.76 7.00
C LYS A 40 0.12 15.35 6.30
N THR A 41 0.62 16.51 6.74
CA THR A 41 1.80 17.16 6.17
C THR A 41 3.06 16.29 6.29
N ALA A 42 3.22 15.58 7.41
CA ALA A 42 4.34 14.65 7.58
C ALA A 42 4.29 13.51 6.56
N ARG A 43 3.11 12.93 6.31
CA ARG A 43 2.94 11.88 5.29
C ARG A 43 3.24 12.37 3.88
N GLU A 44 2.72 13.53 3.52
CA GLU A 44 2.98 14.15 2.22
C GLU A 44 4.48 14.42 2.04
N LYS A 45 5.12 15.05 3.03
CA LYS A 45 6.57 15.30 3.01
C LYS A 45 7.38 14.01 2.90
N ASN A 46 7.09 13.01 3.74
CA ASN A 46 7.79 11.73 3.69
C ASN A 46 7.66 11.03 2.33
N SER A 47 6.53 11.22 1.64
CA SER A 47 6.28 10.66 0.31
C SER A 47 7.05 11.40 -0.78
N ILE A 48 7.17 12.72 -0.66
CA ILE A 48 8.02 13.56 -1.52
C ILE A 48 9.50 13.20 -1.32
N ASP A 49 9.95 13.06 -0.06
CA ASP A 49 11.32 12.67 0.26
C ASP A 49 11.63 11.27 -0.29
N PHE A 50 10.66 10.33 -0.21
CA PHE A 50 10.77 9.04 -0.87
C PHE A 50 10.91 9.19 -2.38
N GLU A 51 10.04 9.94 -3.05
CA GLU A 51 10.07 10.16 -4.50
C GLU A 51 11.42 10.75 -4.95
N GLU A 52 11.91 11.76 -4.23
CA GLU A 52 13.19 12.40 -4.49
C GLU A 52 14.35 11.41 -4.33
N SER A 53 14.36 10.66 -3.23
CA SER A 53 15.38 9.64 -2.98
C SER A 53 15.35 8.52 -4.02
N TYR A 54 14.16 8.08 -4.44
CA TYR A 54 13.95 7.05 -5.44
C TYR A 54 14.46 7.50 -6.82
N LYS A 55 14.16 8.74 -7.22
CA LYS A 55 14.62 9.32 -8.50
C LYS A 55 16.14 9.55 -8.54
N LYS A 56 16.73 10.00 -7.44
CA LYS A 56 18.17 10.30 -7.35
C LYS A 56 19.04 9.06 -7.18
N ASN A 57 18.48 7.95 -6.70
CA ASN A 57 19.24 6.72 -6.46
C ASN A 57 19.62 6.04 -7.79
N THR A 58 20.89 6.19 -8.18
CA THR A 58 21.44 5.62 -9.42
C THR A 58 21.37 4.10 -9.45
N ASN A 59 21.48 3.42 -8.29
CA ASN A 59 21.37 1.97 -8.21
C ASN A 59 19.95 1.49 -8.52
N ILE A 60 18.94 2.22 -8.04
CA ILE A 60 17.53 1.95 -8.38
C ILE A 60 17.28 2.26 -9.85
N LYS A 61 17.76 3.42 -10.34
CA LYS A 61 17.62 3.79 -11.75
C LYS A 61 18.21 2.72 -12.68
N ASN A 62 19.43 2.26 -12.40
CA ASN A 62 20.10 1.22 -13.18
C ASN A 62 19.36 -0.13 -13.07
N ALA A 63 18.85 -0.48 -11.89
CA ALA A 63 18.04 -1.68 -11.72
C ALA A 63 16.71 -1.60 -12.49
N MET A 64 16.05 -0.43 -12.51
CA MET A 64 14.84 -0.21 -13.30
C MET A 64 15.12 -0.32 -14.80
N LEU A 65 16.23 0.24 -15.30
CA LEU A 65 16.62 0.09 -16.71
C LEU A 65 16.84 -1.37 -17.09
N GLU A 66 17.48 -2.14 -16.21
CA GLU A 66 17.62 -3.59 -16.39
C GLU A 66 16.25 -4.26 -16.47
N ILE A 67 15.34 -3.97 -15.54
CA ILE A 67 13.99 -4.56 -15.50
C ILE A 67 13.17 -4.18 -16.74
N TYR A 68 13.28 -2.94 -17.24
CA TYR A 68 12.57 -2.54 -18.46
C TYR A 68 13.02 -3.30 -19.72
N SER A 69 14.21 -3.89 -19.71
CA SER A 69 14.66 -4.77 -20.79
C SER A 69 14.11 -6.20 -20.69
N LEU A 70 13.48 -6.52 -19.56
CA LEU A 70 12.87 -7.81 -19.29
C LEU A 70 11.39 -7.79 -19.70
N ASN A 71 10.95 -8.92 -20.22
CA ASN A 71 9.54 -9.27 -20.34
C ASN A 71 9.29 -10.52 -19.47
N GLU A 72 8.04 -10.92 -19.35
CA GLU A 72 7.66 -12.07 -18.52
C GLU A 72 8.42 -13.36 -18.89
N SER A 73 8.64 -13.62 -20.19
CA SER A 73 9.35 -14.81 -20.64
C SER A 73 10.83 -14.82 -20.21
N LYS A 74 11.51 -13.67 -20.30
CA LYS A 74 12.87 -13.52 -19.77
C LYS A 74 12.90 -13.69 -18.25
N VAL A 75 11.94 -13.13 -17.52
CA VAL A 75 11.84 -13.32 -16.06
C VAL A 75 11.67 -14.80 -15.72
N ARG A 76 10.84 -15.53 -16.47
CA ARG A 76 10.66 -16.98 -16.31
C ARG A 76 11.94 -17.76 -16.59
N ALA A 77 12.72 -17.34 -17.59
CA ALA A 77 14.01 -17.98 -17.91
C ALA A 77 15.07 -17.82 -16.80
N LEU A 78 14.94 -16.82 -15.92
CA LEU A 78 15.81 -16.66 -14.74
C LEU A 78 15.49 -17.66 -13.61
N ILE A 79 14.33 -18.31 -13.68
CA ILE A 79 13.82 -19.24 -12.67
C ILE A 79 14.16 -20.65 -13.15
N LYS A 80 14.93 -21.39 -12.36
CA LYS A 80 15.24 -22.80 -12.64
C LYS A 80 14.04 -23.70 -12.34
N ASP A 81 14.07 -24.94 -12.82
CA ASP A 81 12.98 -25.91 -12.64
C ASP A 81 12.62 -26.16 -11.16
N ASP A 82 13.61 -26.05 -10.25
CA ASP A 82 13.43 -26.17 -8.80
C ASP A 82 12.93 -24.88 -8.12
N GLY A 83 12.62 -23.83 -8.89
CA GLY A 83 12.23 -22.51 -8.41
C GLY A 83 13.38 -21.68 -7.81
N SER A 84 14.62 -22.16 -7.90
CA SER A 84 15.79 -21.35 -7.54
C SER A 84 16.13 -20.33 -8.64
N VAL A 85 16.91 -19.32 -8.27
CA VAL A 85 17.43 -18.30 -9.20
C VAL A 85 18.93 -18.20 -8.97
N ASP A 86 19.69 -17.75 -9.96
CA ASP A 86 21.09 -17.40 -9.74
C ASP A 86 21.16 -16.06 -9.01
N ASP A 87 21.63 -16.09 -7.76
CA ASP A 87 21.71 -14.92 -6.90
C ASP A 87 22.76 -13.89 -7.38
N ASN A 88 23.69 -14.31 -8.25
CA ASN A 88 24.71 -13.44 -8.85
C ASN A 88 24.29 -12.85 -10.20
N ASP A 89 23.17 -13.32 -10.76
CA ASP A 89 22.66 -12.81 -12.03
C ASP A 89 22.27 -11.33 -11.90
N LYS A 90 22.69 -10.53 -12.87
CA LYS A 90 22.51 -9.07 -12.87
C LYS A 90 21.02 -8.70 -12.83
N SER A 91 20.18 -9.39 -13.60
CA SER A 91 18.74 -9.16 -13.64
C SER A 91 18.09 -9.59 -12.32
N VAL A 92 18.51 -10.70 -11.72
CA VAL A 92 18.02 -11.13 -10.39
C VAL A 92 18.35 -10.11 -9.29
N ILE A 93 19.58 -9.57 -9.29
CA ILE A 93 19.99 -8.52 -8.35
C ILE A 93 19.15 -7.25 -8.55
N ALA A 94 18.90 -6.87 -9.81
CA ALA A 94 18.08 -5.71 -10.15
C ALA A 94 16.63 -5.87 -9.67
N ILE A 95 16.01 -7.02 -9.95
CA ILE A 95 14.65 -7.37 -9.53
C ILE A 95 14.54 -7.27 -8.00
N ARG A 96 15.46 -7.92 -7.25
CA ARG A 96 15.45 -7.88 -5.79
C ARG A 96 15.56 -6.46 -5.26
N ARG A 97 16.44 -5.63 -5.86
CA ARG A 97 16.65 -4.25 -5.41
C ARG A 97 15.37 -3.43 -5.54
N VAL A 98 14.68 -3.52 -6.68
CA VAL A 98 13.44 -2.77 -6.91
C VAL A 98 12.29 -3.31 -6.06
N LEU A 99 12.14 -4.64 -5.95
CA LEU A 99 11.09 -5.24 -5.11
C LEU A 99 11.29 -4.93 -3.63
N ASN A 100 12.53 -4.94 -3.12
CA ASN A 100 12.82 -4.58 -1.72
C ASN A 100 12.46 -3.12 -1.44
N GLU A 101 12.73 -2.22 -2.39
CA GLU A 101 12.40 -0.80 -2.26
C GLU A 101 10.88 -0.59 -2.18
N TRP A 102 10.14 -1.24 -3.08
CA TRP A 102 8.69 -1.14 -3.11
C TRP A 102 8.01 -1.91 -1.97
N GLU A 103 8.60 -2.98 -1.46
CA GLU A 103 8.15 -3.65 -0.23
C GLU A 103 8.26 -2.71 0.98
N ARG A 104 9.35 -1.94 1.08
CA ARG A 104 9.53 -0.92 2.12
C ARG A 104 8.51 0.20 1.96
N ALA A 105 8.30 0.70 0.74
CA ALA A 105 7.32 1.74 0.45
C ALA A 105 5.88 1.27 0.77
N ALA A 106 5.52 0.05 0.38
CA ALA A 106 4.23 -0.55 0.69
C ALA A 106 4.00 -0.69 2.20
N THR A 107 5.03 -1.10 2.94
CA THR A 107 4.99 -1.18 4.41
C THR A 107 4.75 0.22 5.01
N ALA A 108 5.46 1.25 4.54
CA ALA A 108 5.30 2.62 5.00
C ALA A 108 3.91 3.19 4.69
N ILE A 109 3.33 2.86 3.53
CA ILE A 109 1.94 3.20 3.18
C ILE A 109 0.97 2.52 4.16
N SER A 110 1.16 1.23 4.44
CA SER A 110 0.27 0.48 5.34
C SER A 110 0.28 1.04 6.78
N HIS A 111 1.41 1.57 7.24
CA HIS A 111 1.54 2.23 8.54
C HIS A 111 1.19 3.72 8.52
N GLN A 112 0.60 4.23 7.42
CA GLN A 112 0.24 5.63 7.25
C GLN A 112 1.44 6.58 7.47
N VAL A 113 2.64 6.14 7.09
CA VAL A 113 3.85 6.98 7.09
C VAL A 113 3.98 7.70 5.76
N TYR A 114 3.55 7.06 4.67
CA TYR A 114 3.45 7.64 3.33
C TYR A 114 1.98 7.88 2.95
N ASP A 115 1.78 8.83 2.04
CA ASP A 115 0.50 9.12 1.42
C ASP A 115 0.28 8.20 0.21
N ASN A 116 -0.64 7.25 0.37
CA ASN A 116 -0.98 6.28 -0.67
C ASN A 116 -1.51 6.95 -1.94
N GLN A 117 -2.33 7.99 -1.81
CA GLN A 117 -2.97 8.65 -2.93
C GLN A 117 -1.95 9.41 -3.77
N TYR A 118 -1.03 10.13 -3.09
CA TYR A 118 0.08 10.81 -3.74
C TYR A 118 0.96 9.83 -4.52
N LEU A 119 1.41 8.74 -3.88
CA LEU A 119 2.29 7.77 -4.53
C LEU A 119 1.60 7.01 -5.67
N TYR A 120 0.30 6.71 -5.55
CA TYR A 120 -0.48 6.11 -6.64
C TYR A 120 -0.53 7.01 -7.88
N GLN A 121 -0.72 8.32 -7.70
CA GLN A 121 -0.78 9.28 -8.81
C GLN A 121 0.53 9.34 -9.60
N ILE A 122 1.68 9.17 -8.92
CA ILE A 122 3.01 9.26 -9.55
C ILE A 122 3.47 7.92 -10.10
N TYR A 123 3.30 6.84 -9.33
CA TYR A 123 3.90 5.55 -9.60
C TYR A 123 2.90 4.44 -9.92
N GLY A 124 1.60 4.74 -9.98
CA GLY A 124 0.55 3.75 -10.20
C GLY A 124 0.83 2.82 -11.38
N THR A 125 1.21 3.37 -12.53
CA THR A 125 1.54 2.56 -13.71
C THR A 125 2.84 1.77 -13.54
N THR A 126 3.86 2.38 -12.93
CA THR A 126 5.15 1.72 -12.69
C THR A 126 5.00 0.49 -11.80
N VAL A 127 4.32 0.62 -10.65
CA VAL A 127 4.11 -0.48 -9.71
C VAL A 127 3.29 -1.60 -10.33
N LEU A 128 2.25 -1.25 -11.09
CA LEU A 128 1.41 -2.25 -11.74
C LEU A 128 2.14 -3.00 -12.85
N ASN A 129 2.96 -2.32 -13.66
CA ASN A 129 3.79 -2.98 -14.67
C ASN A 129 4.87 -3.87 -14.02
N LEU A 130 5.49 -3.39 -12.93
CA LEU A 130 6.45 -4.20 -12.17
C LEU A 130 5.80 -5.45 -11.62
N PHE A 131 4.61 -5.32 -11.04
CA PHE A 131 3.86 -6.44 -10.51
C PHE A 131 3.55 -7.47 -11.59
N ASP A 132 3.04 -7.03 -12.74
CA ASP A 132 2.71 -7.90 -13.88
C ASP A 132 3.93 -8.69 -14.37
N VAL A 133 5.03 -8.00 -14.68
CA VAL A 133 6.25 -8.62 -15.24
C VAL A 133 6.98 -9.49 -14.22
N LEU A 134 7.04 -9.08 -12.95
CA LEU A 134 7.86 -9.74 -11.92
C LEU A 134 7.07 -10.77 -11.11
N HIS A 135 5.78 -10.93 -11.35
CA HIS A 135 4.96 -11.89 -10.61
C HIS A 135 5.50 -13.33 -10.63
N PRO A 136 5.97 -13.88 -11.78
CA PRO A 136 6.54 -15.24 -11.80
C PRO A 136 7.73 -15.38 -10.85
N PHE A 137 8.58 -14.36 -10.78
CA PHE A 137 9.74 -14.33 -9.88
C PHE A 137 9.31 -14.33 -8.42
N ILE A 138 8.34 -13.48 -8.06
CA ILE A 138 7.81 -13.40 -6.68
C ILE A 138 7.26 -14.77 -6.25
N THR A 139 6.45 -15.40 -7.11
CA THR A 139 5.85 -16.72 -6.85
C THR A 139 6.89 -17.79 -6.62
N ALA A 140 7.91 -17.87 -7.49
CA ALA A 140 8.98 -18.85 -7.37
C ALA A 140 9.75 -18.69 -6.04
N ARG A 141 10.02 -17.45 -5.62
CA ARG A 141 10.67 -17.16 -4.33
C ARG A 141 9.77 -17.50 -3.13
N GLN A 142 8.47 -17.30 -3.26
CA GLN A 142 7.50 -17.60 -2.21
C GLN A 142 7.31 -19.09 -1.93
N ASN A 143 7.66 -19.97 -2.87
CA ASN A 143 7.71 -21.40 -2.61
C ASN A 143 8.70 -21.77 -1.51
N LYS A 144 9.78 -20.97 -1.35
CA LYS A 144 10.77 -21.13 -0.28
C LYS A 144 10.44 -20.26 0.94
N ASN A 145 9.97 -19.03 0.74
CA ASN A 145 9.54 -18.14 1.80
C ASN A 145 8.26 -17.37 1.42
N SER A 146 7.13 -17.88 1.89
CA SER A 146 5.78 -17.41 1.58
C SER A 146 5.49 -15.96 1.94
N ARG A 147 6.31 -15.31 2.78
CA ARG A 147 6.12 -13.92 3.21
C ARG A 147 6.88 -12.91 2.35
N LEU A 148 7.73 -13.34 1.43
CA LEU A 148 8.51 -12.43 0.60
C LEU A 148 7.60 -11.56 -0.27
N TYR A 149 7.85 -10.25 -0.28
CA TYR A 149 7.19 -9.26 -1.13
C TYR A 149 5.67 -9.14 -0.93
N ILE A 150 5.18 -9.55 0.24
CA ILE A 150 3.76 -9.63 0.51
C ILE A 150 3.10 -8.25 0.54
N ASN A 151 3.76 -7.24 1.11
CA ASN A 151 3.19 -5.90 1.17
C ASN A 151 3.23 -5.24 -0.21
N PHE A 152 4.26 -5.49 -1.02
CA PHE A 152 4.30 -5.07 -2.41
C PHE A 152 3.15 -5.66 -3.22
N GLN A 153 2.88 -6.96 -3.10
CA GLN A 153 1.74 -7.58 -3.79
C GLN A 153 0.41 -6.97 -3.32
N LEU A 154 0.22 -6.78 -2.01
CA LEU A 154 -0.96 -6.11 -1.48
C LEU A 154 -1.14 -4.69 -2.05
N LEU A 155 -0.07 -3.90 -2.06
CA LEU A 155 -0.09 -2.55 -2.62
C LEU A 155 -0.49 -2.56 -4.10
N ALA A 156 0.14 -3.43 -4.89
CA ALA A 156 -0.17 -3.56 -6.32
C ALA A 156 -1.65 -3.91 -6.51
N VAL A 157 -2.18 -4.86 -5.73
CA VAL A 157 -3.59 -5.23 -5.81
C VAL A 157 -4.53 -4.09 -5.43
N ASP A 158 -4.27 -3.40 -4.33
CA ASP A 158 -5.07 -2.24 -3.92
C ASP A 158 -5.11 -1.19 -5.04
N TRP A 159 -4.00 -1.01 -5.75
CA TRP A 159 -3.88 -0.09 -6.87
C TRP A 159 -4.58 -0.60 -8.14
N ILE A 160 -4.60 -1.92 -8.41
CA ILE A 160 -5.42 -2.52 -9.48
C ILE A 160 -6.90 -2.23 -9.21
N ILE A 161 -7.36 -2.55 -7.99
CA ILE A 161 -8.75 -2.35 -7.58
C ILE A 161 -9.13 -0.88 -7.71
N LYS A 162 -8.27 0.02 -7.23
CA LYS A 162 -8.48 1.46 -7.34
C LYS A 162 -8.58 1.89 -8.81
N ARG A 163 -7.64 1.48 -9.67
CA ARG A 163 -7.64 1.83 -11.08
C ARG A 163 -8.92 1.39 -11.78
N LYS A 164 -9.39 0.18 -11.51
CA LYS A 164 -10.63 -0.34 -12.10
C LYS A 164 -11.87 0.44 -11.65
N ARG A 165 -11.91 0.85 -10.39
CA ARG A 165 -12.95 1.77 -9.88
C ARG A 165 -12.91 3.11 -10.61
N ASP A 166 -11.73 3.71 -10.74
CA ASP A 166 -11.54 5.00 -11.40
C ASP A 166 -11.90 4.94 -12.90
N GLU A 167 -11.70 3.79 -13.55
CA GLU A 167 -12.11 3.50 -14.94
C GLU A 167 -13.62 3.23 -15.10
N GLY A 168 -14.40 3.23 -14.01
CA GLY A 168 -15.85 3.00 -14.05
C GLY A 168 -16.27 1.54 -14.17
N TYR A 169 -15.35 0.58 -13.97
CA TYR A 169 -15.72 -0.83 -13.95
C TYR A 169 -16.55 -1.15 -12.71
N ASN A 170 -17.71 -1.78 -12.93
CA ASN A 170 -18.47 -2.38 -11.86
C ASN A 170 -17.73 -3.64 -11.40
N TYR A 171 -17.46 -3.76 -10.10
CA TYR A 171 -16.66 -4.83 -9.53
C TYR A 171 -17.18 -6.21 -9.99
N PRO A 172 -16.48 -6.93 -10.88
CA PRO A 172 -16.88 -8.29 -11.18
C PRO A 172 -16.82 -9.09 -9.87
N LYS A 173 -17.72 -10.05 -9.71
CA LYS A 173 -17.84 -10.86 -8.48
C LYS A 173 -16.47 -11.39 -8.01
N GLN A 174 -15.64 -11.78 -8.96
CA GLN A 174 -14.27 -12.26 -8.78
C GLN A 174 -13.33 -11.22 -8.16
N LEU A 175 -13.40 -9.94 -8.54
CA LEU A 175 -12.59 -8.86 -7.96
C LEU A 175 -13.00 -8.57 -6.51
N LYS A 176 -14.30 -8.68 -6.22
CA LYS A 176 -14.82 -8.55 -4.86
C LYS A 176 -14.41 -9.72 -3.97
N GLU A 177 -14.47 -10.95 -4.48
CA GLU A 177 -13.97 -12.15 -3.80
C GLU A 177 -12.48 -12.04 -3.52
N ALA A 178 -11.69 -11.61 -4.51
CA ALA A 178 -10.26 -11.38 -4.33
C ALA A 178 -9.99 -10.35 -3.23
N GLN A 179 -10.71 -9.23 -3.25
CA GLN A 179 -10.61 -8.19 -2.22
C GLN A 179 -10.96 -8.74 -0.83
N GLN A 180 -11.97 -9.60 -0.69
CA GLN A 180 -12.35 -10.21 0.59
C GLN A 180 -11.24 -11.10 1.15
N HIS A 181 -10.68 -11.97 0.30
CA HIS A 181 -9.56 -12.84 0.68
C HIS A 181 -8.33 -12.04 1.15
N ILE A 182 -8.04 -10.93 0.48
CA ILE A 182 -6.94 -10.03 0.83
C ILE A 182 -7.22 -9.27 2.12
N HIS A 183 -8.44 -8.77 2.30
CA HIS A 183 -8.82 -8.07 3.54
C HIS A 183 -8.73 -9.01 4.74
N TYR A 184 -9.20 -10.25 4.58
CA TYR A 184 -9.06 -11.28 5.60
C TYR A 184 -7.60 -11.52 6.00
N TYR A 185 -6.68 -11.60 5.02
CA TYR A 185 -5.24 -11.68 5.31
C TYR A 185 -4.75 -10.45 6.08
N CYS A 186 -5.13 -9.24 5.67
CA CYS A 186 -4.71 -8.01 6.33
C CYS A 186 -5.15 -7.94 7.80
N ASP A 187 -6.35 -8.39 8.10
CA ASP A 187 -6.88 -8.42 9.47
C ASP A 187 -6.25 -9.55 10.32
N HIS A 188 -5.80 -10.62 9.68
CA HIS A 188 -5.32 -11.84 10.34
C HIS A 188 -3.88 -12.19 9.97
N LYS A 189 -3.00 -11.20 9.75
CA LYS A 189 -1.61 -11.42 9.28
C LYS A 189 -0.82 -12.44 10.12
N ASN A 190 -1.17 -12.61 11.40
CA ASN A 190 -0.52 -13.53 12.33
C ASN A 190 -1.22 -14.90 12.49
N ALA A 191 -2.40 -15.09 11.89
CA ALA A 191 -3.17 -16.33 12.02
C ALA A 191 -2.61 -17.45 11.13
N LYS A 192 -2.67 -18.69 11.64
CA LYS A 192 -2.30 -19.89 10.88
C LYS A 192 -3.29 -20.05 9.71
N GLY A 193 -2.81 -19.93 8.48
CA GLY A 193 -3.62 -20.05 7.25
C GLY A 193 -3.96 -18.73 6.55
N SER A 194 -3.66 -17.56 7.13
CA SER A 194 -3.92 -16.27 6.47
C SER A 194 -3.19 -16.10 5.13
N LEU A 195 -2.01 -16.70 4.99
CA LEU A 195 -1.25 -16.75 3.72
C LEU A 195 -1.97 -17.53 2.62
N ILE A 196 -2.78 -18.53 2.97
CA ILE A 196 -3.59 -19.29 2.00
C ILE A 196 -4.67 -18.37 1.42
N GLU A 197 -5.30 -17.57 2.28
CA GLU A 197 -6.31 -16.60 1.85
C GLU A 197 -5.71 -15.53 0.96
N LEU A 198 -4.52 -15.02 1.29
CA LEU A 198 -3.82 -14.11 0.38
C LEU A 198 -3.56 -14.76 -0.99
N ARG A 199 -3.09 -16.00 -1.02
CA ARG A 199 -2.83 -16.73 -2.28
C ARG A 199 -4.11 -16.89 -3.10
N LYS A 200 -5.21 -17.31 -2.48
CA LYS A 200 -6.53 -17.39 -3.14
C LYS A 200 -6.97 -16.04 -3.71
N GLY A 201 -6.80 -14.97 -2.93
CA GLY A 201 -7.11 -13.62 -3.37
C GLY A 201 -6.31 -13.23 -4.60
N TYR A 202 -5.00 -13.47 -4.57
CA TYR A 202 -4.12 -13.22 -5.71
C TYR A 202 -4.49 -14.06 -6.94
N ASP A 203 -4.68 -15.38 -6.79
CA ASP A 203 -5.04 -16.27 -7.91
C ASP A 203 -6.33 -15.79 -8.59
N LYS A 204 -7.31 -15.33 -7.79
CA LYS A 204 -8.56 -14.78 -8.28
C LYS A 204 -8.37 -13.45 -9.02
N LEU A 205 -7.48 -12.58 -8.54
CA LEU A 205 -7.11 -11.36 -9.27
C LEU A 205 -6.42 -11.68 -10.59
N LYS A 206 -5.55 -12.69 -10.60
CA LYS A 206 -4.86 -13.10 -11.81
C LYS A 206 -5.84 -13.65 -12.84
N GLU A 207 -6.79 -14.50 -12.44
CA GLU A 207 -7.88 -14.97 -13.31
C GLU A 207 -8.64 -13.79 -13.93
N VAL A 208 -8.94 -12.76 -13.13
CA VAL A 208 -9.61 -11.54 -13.61
C VAL A 208 -8.70 -10.77 -14.58
N MET A 209 -7.41 -10.59 -14.26
CA MET A 209 -6.44 -9.93 -15.12
C MET A 209 -6.29 -10.65 -16.46
N ASP A 210 -6.01 -11.95 -16.44
CA ASP A 210 -5.83 -12.78 -17.63
C ASP A 210 -7.08 -12.72 -18.52
N SER A 211 -8.28 -12.79 -17.93
CA SER A 211 -9.55 -12.65 -18.67
C SER A 211 -9.79 -11.27 -19.31
N MET A 212 -9.10 -10.23 -18.82
CA MET A 212 -9.15 -8.88 -19.39
C MET A 212 -8.14 -8.68 -20.52
N TYR A 213 -6.97 -9.35 -20.45
CA TYR A 213 -5.96 -9.31 -21.50
C TYR A 213 -6.36 -10.15 -22.72
N ASP A 214 -7.09 -11.24 -22.53
CA ASP A 214 -7.60 -12.11 -23.62
C ASP A 214 -8.73 -11.47 -24.45
N LYS A 215 -9.21 -10.28 -24.06
CA LYS A 215 -10.27 -9.52 -24.73
C LYS A 215 -9.77 -8.32 -25.54
N ARG A 216 -8.46 -8.20 -25.76
CA ARG A 216 -7.84 -7.19 -26.66
C ARG A 216 -7.19 -7.87 -27.84
#